data_AF-A0A6L9UEM5-F1
#
_entry.id   AF-A0A6L9UEM5-F1
#
_cell.length_a   1.000
_cell.length_b   1.000
_cell.length_c   1.000
_cell.angle_alpha   90.00
_cell.angle_beta   90.00
_cell.angle_gamma   90.00
#
_symmetry.space_group_name_H-M   'P 1'
#
loop_
_entity.id
_entity.type
_entity.pdbx_description
1 polymer ?
#
loop_
_entity_poly.entity_id
_entity_poly.type
_entity_poly.pdbx_seq_one_letter_code
_entity_poly.pdbx_strand_id
1 'polypeptide(L)'
;MPAQADFDVGDFADRLAAMSDDELFETMQRLEDEREDIRPDERDGSDVFAKITLVETAIEDRFPGQLLARYKDWQQRRAAS
;
A
#
# COMPACT_ATOMS: atom_id res chain seq x y z
N MET A 1 -25.50 10.66 9.12
CA MET A 1 -24.11 10.19 9.21
C MET A 1 -23.56 10.14 7.79
N PRO A 2 -22.42 10.77 7.46
CA PRO A 2 -21.82 10.51 6.16
C PRO A 2 -21.42 9.02 6.15
N ALA A 3 -21.79 8.30 5.10
CA ALA A 3 -21.27 6.96 4.88
C ALA A 3 -19.74 7.08 4.87
N GLN A 4 -19.05 6.40 5.80
CA GLN A 4 -17.69 5.97 5.50
C GLN A 4 -17.79 5.30 4.14
N ALA A 5 -17.12 5.86 3.13
CA ALA A 5 -17.17 5.29 1.80
C ALA A 5 -16.66 3.85 1.94
N ASP A 6 -17.56 2.89 1.74
CA ASP A 6 -17.24 1.46 1.78
C ASP A 6 -16.04 1.28 0.85
N PHE A 7 -14.91 0.85 1.40
CA PHE A 7 -13.68 0.76 0.63
C PHE A 7 -13.86 -0.24 -0.51
N ASP A 8 -13.88 0.27 -1.74
CA ASP A 8 -14.03 -0.56 -2.92
C ASP A 8 -12.68 -1.21 -3.27
N VAL A 9 -12.56 -2.47 -2.89
CA VAL A 9 -11.39 -3.32 -3.15
C VAL A 9 -11.11 -3.44 -4.65
N GLY A 10 -12.15 -3.52 -5.48
CA GLY A 10 -12.02 -3.73 -6.92
C GLY A 10 -11.45 -2.50 -7.61
N ASP A 11 -12.06 -1.34 -7.37
CA ASP A 11 -11.57 -0.06 -7.91
C ASP A 11 -10.15 0.25 -7.43
N PHE A 12 -9.81 -0.07 -6.17
CA PHE A 12 -8.45 0.11 -5.68
C PHE A 12 -7.46 -0.82 -6.40
N ALA A 13 -7.78 -2.11 -6.55
CA ALA A 13 -6.93 -3.06 -7.27
C ALA A 13 -6.70 -2.66 -8.74
N ASP A 14 -7.74 -2.20 -9.43
CA ASP A 14 -7.65 -1.71 -10.80
C ASP A 14 -6.70 -0.50 -10.92
N ARG A 15 -6.76 0.43 -9.94
CA ARG A 15 -5.81 1.55 -9.88
C ARG A 15 -4.38 1.09 -9.62
N LEU A 16 -4.17 0.15 -8.70
CA LEU A 16 -2.84 -0.42 -8.45
C LEU A 16 -2.28 -1.09 -9.70
N ALA A 17 -3.10 -1.77 -10.50
CA ALA A 17 -2.66 -2.39 -11.76
C ALA A 17 -2.20 -1.36 -12.80
N ALA A 18 -2.75 -0.15 -12.77
CA ALA A 18 -2.39 0.94 -13.69
C ALA A 18 -1.14 1.75 -13.25
N MET A 19 -0.71 1.65 -11.99
CA MET A 19 0.44 2.38 -11.46
C MET A 19 1.77 1.87 -12.00
N SER A 20 2.76 2.75 -12.14
CA SER A 20 4.16 2.35 -12.28
C SER A 20 4.70 1.67 -11.01
N ASP A 21 5.88 1.06 -11.10
CA ASP A 21 6.49 0.41 -9.94
C ASP A 21 6.85 1.41 -8.84
N ASP A 22 7.35 2.59 -9.22
CA ASP A 22 7.68 3.65 -8.26
C ASP A 22 6.40 4.17 -7.56
N GLU A 23 5.32 4.42 -8.30
CA GLU A 23 4.03 4.85 -7.70
C GLU A 23 3.46 3.78 -6.75
N LEU A 24 3.63 2.50 -7.08
CA LEU A 24 3.21 1.39 -6.23
C LEU A 24 4.02 1.34 -4.93
N PHE A 25 5.35 1.54 -5.01
CA PHE A 25 6.21 1.62 -3.83
C PHE A 25 5.96 2.88 -2.98
N GLU A 26 5.70 4.03 -3.60
CA GLU A 26 5.28 5.24 -2.88
C GLU A 26 3.96 5.05 -2.14
N THR A 27 3.01 4.36 -2.78
CA THR A 27 1.73 4.03 -2.16
C THR A 27 1.92 3.09 -0.98
N MET A 28 2.77 2.08 -1.09
CA MET A 28 3.14 1.19 0.03
C MET A 28 3.71 2.00 1.20
N GLN A 29 4.70 2.85 0.94
CA GLN A 29 5.35 3.65 1.97
C GLN A 29 4.36 4.58 2.68
N ARG A 30 3.52 5.29 1.92
CA ARG A 30 2.50 6.16 2.49
C ARG A 30 1.52 5.41 3.39
N LEU A 31 1.11 4.21 3.01
CA LEU A 31 0.18 3.40 3.81
C LEU A 31 0.86 2.85 5.08
N GLU A 32 2.14 2.50 5.01
CA GLU A 32 2.93 2.12 6.18
C GLU A 32 3.05 3.28 7.18
N ASP A 33 3.29 4.50 6.69
CA ASP A 33 3.32 5.72 7.52
C ASP A 33 1.94 5.99 8.13
N GLU A 34 0.86 5.92 7.33
CA GLU A 34 -0.52 6.11 7.81
C GLU A 34 -0.91 5.05 8.85
N ARG A 35 -0.41 3.82 8.70
CA ARG A 35 -0.57 2.75 9.68
C ARG A 35 0.08 3.07 11.02
N GLU A 36 1.25 3.73 11.02
CA GLU A 36 1.94 4.11 12.25
C GLU A 36 1.13 5.16 13.05
N ASP A 37 0.41 6.03 12.34
CA ASP A 37 -0.42 7.08 12.94
C ASP A 37 -1.79 6.58 13.45
N ILE A 38 -2.23 5.37 13.07
CA ILE A 38 -3.53 4.82 13.50
C ILE A 38 -3.47 4.34 14.94
N ARG A 39 -4.36 4.90 15.79
CA ARG A 39 -4.50 4.45 17.16
C ARG A 39 -5.11 3.04 17.24
N PRO A 40 -4.78 2.23 18.26
CA PRO A 40 -5.31 0.87 18.40
C PRO A 40 -6.85 0.81 18.41
N ASP A 41 -7.52 1.82 18.96
CA ASP A 41 -8.97 1.97 19.02
C ASP A 41 -9.63 2.28 17.66
N GLU A 42 -8.87 2.77 16.68
CA GLU A 42 -9.35 3.14 15.34
C GLU A 42 -9.00 2.07 14.30
N ARG A 43 -8.26 1.02 14.71
CA ARG A 43 -7.72 -0.01 13.82
C ARG A 43 -8.79 -0.80 13.08
N ASP A 44 -9.87 -1.20 13.75
CA ASP A 44 -10.92 -2.03 13.16
C ASP A 44 -11.80 -1.26 12.16
N GLY A 45 -11.78 0.07 12.20
CA GLY A 45 -12.48 0.94 11.24
C GLY A 45 -11.59 1.46 10.12
N SER A 46 -10.32 1.03 10.06
CA SER A 46 -9.35 1.54 9.09
C SER A 46 -9.11 0.55 7.95
N ASP A 47 -9.32 1.03 6.72
CA ASP A 47 -9.02 0.28 5.50
C ASP A 47 -7.52 0.22 5.18
N VAL A 48 -6.66 0.90 5.94
CA VAL A 48 -5.22 0.99 5.66
C VAL A 48 -4.58 -0.40 5.62
N PHE A 49 -4.95 -1.29 6.53
CA PHE A 49 -4.42 -2.66 6.54
C PHE A 49 -4.86 -3.46 5.31
N ALA A 50 -6.12 -3.31 4.88
CA ALA A 50 -6.62 -3.95 3.67
C ALA A 50 -5.91 -3.40 2.42
N LYS A 51 -5.70 -2.08 2.36
CA LYS A 51 -4.95 -1.42 1.28
C LYS A 51 -3.50 -1.88 1.22
N ILE A 52 -2.82 -2.02 2.37
CA ILE A 52 -1.45 -2.56 2.43
C ILE A 52 -1.42 -3.96 1.81
N THR A 53 -2.32 -4.85 2.21
CA THR A 53 -2.37 -6.21 1.65
C THR A 53 -2.60 -6.23 0.13
N LEU A 54 -3.41 -5.31 -0.39
CA LEU A 54 -3.64 -5.20 -1.84
C LEU A 54 -2.41 -4.68 -2.58
N VAL A 55 -1.69 -3.71 -2.01
CA VAL A 55 -0.43 -3.21 -2.55
C VAL A 55 0.65 -4.31 -2.50
N GLU A 56 0.76 -5.04 -1.40
CA GLU A 56 1.65 -6.20 -1.27
C GLU A 56 1.36 -7.23 -2.36
N THR A 57 0.08 -7.57 -2.57
CA THR A 57 -0.33 -8.51 -3.63
C THR A 57 0.07 -7.98 -5.01
N ALA A 58 -0.19 -6.71 -5.31
CA ALA A 58 0.17 -6.12 -6.59
C ALA A 58 1.69 -6.08 -6.82
N ILE A 59 2.50 -5.87 -5.78
CA ILE A 59 3.96 -5.94 -5.87
C ILE A 59 4.41 -7.38 -6.12
N GLU A 60 3.86 -8.36 -5.39
CA GLU A 60 4.21 -9.78 -5.54
C GLU A 60 3.84 -10.31 -6.94
N ASP A 61 2.70 -9.90 -7.50
CA ASP A 61 2.27 -10.27 -8.86
C ASP A 61 3.26 -9.75 -9.92
N ARG A 62 3.84 -8.56 -9.71
CA ARG A 62 4.86 -7.97 -10.62
C ARG A 62 6.25 -8.56 -10.40
N PHE A 63 6.59 -8.87 -9.14
CA PHE A 63 7.90 -9.33 -8.72
C PHE A 63 7.81 -10.58 -7.85
N PRO A 64 7.44 -11.75 -8.42
CA PRO A 64 7.26 -12.97 -7.63
C PRO A 64 8.51 -13.34 -6.82
N GLY A 65 8.31 -13.56 -5.51
CA GLY A 65 9.33 -13.89 -4.53
C GLY A 65 10.27 -12.74 -4.17
N GLN A 66 10.00 -11.51 -4.62
CA GLN A 66 10.91 -10.38 -4.48
C GLN A 66 10.27 -9.13 -3.87
N LEU A 67 9.02 -9.19 -3.38
CA LEU A 67 8.32 -8.04 -2.80
C LEU A 67 9.19 -7.23 -1.83
N LEU A 68 9.69 -7.87 -0.76
CA LEU A 68 10.50 -7.20 0.26
C LEU A 68 11.86 -6.73 -0.28
N ALA A 69 12.42 -7.42 -1.27
CA ALA A 69 13.72 -7.06 -1.83
C ALA A 69 13.60 -5.79 -2.69
N ARG A 70 12.65 -5.78 -3.64
CA ARG A 70 12.45 -4.65 -4.55
C ARG A 70 12.01 -3.39 -3.82
N TYR A 71 11.12 -3.54 -2.84
CA TYR A 71 10.67 -2.40 -2.06
C TYR A 71 11.80 -1.80 -1.21
N LYS A 72 12.60 -2.62 -0.51
CA LYS A 72 13.77 -2.14 0.26
C LYS A 72 14.84 -1.49 -0.61
N ASP A 73 15.12 -2.06 -1.79
CA ASP A 73 16.07 -1.49 -2.73
C ASP A 73 15.59 -0.12 -3.25
N TRP A 74 14.29 0.04 -3.46
CA TRP A 74 13.68 1.33 -3.79
C TRP A 74 13.80 2.35 -2.64
N GLN A 75 13.47 1.96 -1.40
CA GLN A 75 13.59 2.83 -0.23
C GLN A 75 15.04 3.32 -0.04
N GLN A 76 16.03 2.44 -0.21
CA GLN A 76 17.45 2.80 -0.12
C GLN A 76 17.88 3.81 -1.20
N ARG A 77 17.42 3.63 -2.45
CA ARG A 77 17.70 4.56 -3.55
C ARG A 77 17.12 5.96 -3.27
N ARG A 78 15.91 6.01 -2.72
CA ARG A 78 15.25 7.27 -2.35
C ARG A 78 15.95 7.98 -1.19
N ALA A 79 16.41 7.26 -0.18
CA ALA A 79 17.13 7.83 0.95
C ALA A 79 18.54 8.33 0.60
N ALA A 80 19.13 7.83 -0.49
CA ALA A 80 20.44 8.25 -0.99
C ALA A 80 20.38 9.40 -2.01
N SER A 81 19.18 9.85 -2.39
CA SER A 81 18.94 10.98 -3.30
C SER A 81 18.68 12.27 -2.53
#